data_AF-A0A6G1BNF9-F1
#
_entry.id   AF-A0A6G1BNF9-F1
#
_cell.length_a   1.000
_cell.length_b   1.000
_cell.length_c   1.000
_cell.angle_alpha   90.00
_cell.angle_beta   90.00
_cell.angle_gamma   90.00
#
_symmetry.space_group_name_H-M   'P 1'
#
loop_
_entity.id
_entity.type
_entity.pdbx_description
1 polymer ?
#
loop_
_entity_poly.entity_id
_entity_poly.type
_entity_poly.pdbx_seq_one_letter_code
_entity_poly.pdbx_strand_id
1 'polypeptide(L)' 'MSAKSLYSMDAKLHFLKAKYETFAMLPDESVNDMYGRLNVIVNEIKGLGGSYTNLEIAQKMLRALPAKYETLATLLIN' A
#
# COMPACT_ATOMS: atom_id res chain seq x y z
N MET A 1 -25.99 -12.29 4.72
CA MET A 1 -24.52 -12.47 4.75
C MET A 1 -24.20 -13.45 5.88
N SER A 2 -23.42 -14.52 5.65
CA SER A 2 -23.17 -15.55 6.69
C SER A 2 -21.88 -15.27 7.47
N ALA A 3 -21.79 -15.76 8.72
CA ALA A 3 -20.62 -15.60 9.59
C ALA A 3 -19.31 -16.10 8.94
N LYS A 4 -19.39 -17.14 8.09
CA LYS A 4 -18.25 -17.67 7.33
C LYS A 4 -17.74 -16.67 6.28
N SER A 5 -18.62 -15.89 5.67
CA SER A 5 -18.22 -14.84 4.72
C SER A 5 -17.60 -13.63 5.40
N LEU A 6 -18.06 -13.29 6.61
CA LEU A 6 -17.50 -12.18 7.40
C LEU A 6 -16.06 -12.49 7.85
N TYR A 7 -15.84 -13.66 8.44
CA TYR A 7 -14.50 -14.11 8.85
C TYR A 7 -13.50 -14.15 7.67
N SER A 8 -13.96 -14.56 6.49
CA SER A 8 -13.13 -14.57 5.28
C SER A 8 -12.79 -13.16 4.78
N MET A 9 -13.69 -12.18 4.95
CA MET A 9 -13.43 -10.79 4.59
C MET A 9 -12.43 -10.15 5.54
N ASP A 10 -12.56 -10.40 6.85
CA ASP A 10 -11.64 -9.90 7.87
C ASP A 10 -10.23 -10.46 7.68
N ALA A 11 -10.11 -11.76 7.38
CA ALA A 11 -8.82 -12.39 7.07
C ALA A 11 -8.18 -11.78 5.81
N LYS A 12 -8.98 -11.54 4.76
CA LYS A 12 -8.49 -10.90 3.52
C LYS A 12 -8.04 -9.47 3.78
N LEU A 13 -8.81 -8.69 4.55
CA LEU A 13 -8.45 -7.32 4.92
C LEU A 13 -7.14 -7.29 5.71
N HIS A 14 -6.96 -8.20 6.67
CA HIS A 14 -5.73 -8.31 7.43
C HIS A 14 -4.52 -8.63 6.54
N PHE A 15 -4.66 -9.59 5.61
CA PHE A 15 -3.62 -9.92 4.64
C PHE A 15 -3.26 -8.73 3.75
N LEU A 16 -4.25 -8.00 3.25
CA LEU A 16 -4.02 -6.82 2.42
C LEU A 16 -3.32 -5.69 3.18
N LYS A 17 -3.69 -5.46 4.45
CA LYS A 17 -2.97 -4.51 5.32
C LYS A 17 -1.51 -4.91 5.51
N ALA A 18 -1.21 -6.20 5.72
CA ALA A 18 0.17 -6.67 5.80
C ALA A 18 0.95 -6.47 4.48
N LYS A 19 0.30 -6.71 3.34
CA LYS A 19 0.87 -6.46 2.01
C LYS A 19 1.11 -4.97 1.76
N TYR A 20 0.21 -4.10 2.22
CA TYR A 20 0.43 -2.66 2.24
C TYR A 20 1.64 -2.34 3.12
N GLU A 21 1.69 -2.78 4.38
CA GLU A 21 2.79 -2.46 5.29
C GLU A 21 4.17 -2.90 4.81
N THR A 22 4.26 -4.05 4.13
CA THR A 22 5.52 -4.57 3.57
C THR A 22 5.79 -4.12 2.13
N PHE A 23 4.96 -3.22 1.58
CA PHE A 23 5.10 -2.75 0.21
C PHE A 23 6.43 -2.00 -0.01
N ALA A 24 7.18 -2.44 -1.02
CA ALA A 24 8.43 -1.85 -1.46
C ALA A 24 8.50 -1.82 -2.99
N MET A 25 9.39 -0.99 -3.53
CA MET A 25 9.71 -0.98 -4.94
C MET A 25 10.46 -2.26 -5.34
N LEU A 26 10.10 -2.86 -6.46
CA LEU A 26 10.83 -3.99 -7.04
C LEU A 26 12.09 -3.51 -7.80
N PRO A 27 13.11 -4.37 -7.98
CA PRO A 27 14.37 -3.96 -8.63
C PRO A 27 14.22 -3.42 -10.07
N ASP A 28 13.30 -3.98 -10.85
CA ASP A 28 13.16 -3.72 -12.30
C ASP A 28 11.83 -3.05 -12.67
N GLU A 29 11.10 -2.51 -11.70
CA GLU A 29 9.84 -1.81 -11.98
C GLU A 29 10.03 -0.31 -12.15
N SER A 30 9.16 0.33 -12.92
CA SER A 30 9.10 1.80 -12.95
C SER A 30 8.31 2.33 -11.74
N VAL A 31 8.49 3.62 -11.41
CA VAL A 31 7.69 4.29 -10.37
C VAL A 31 6.19 4.26 -10.70
N ASN A 32 5.83 4.30 -11.99
CA ASN A 32 4.44 4.20 -12.42
C ASN A 32 3.86 2.80 -12.20
N ASP A 33 4.65 1.75 -12.46
CA ASP A 33 4.26 0.36 -12.18
C ASP A 33 4.11 0.13 -10.68
N MET A 34 5.04 0.66 -9.88
CA MET A 34 4.96 0.66 -8.43
C MET A 34 3.67 1.31 -7.94
N TYR A 35 3.35 2.51 -8.44
CA TYR A 35 2.11 3.21 -8.11
C TYR A 35 0.86 2.39 -8.47
N GLY A 36 0.86 1.77 -9.66
CA GLY A 36 -0.19 0.85 -10.08
C GLY A 36 -0.42 -0.29 -9.10
N ARG A 37 0.66 -0.97 -8.66
CA ARG A 37 0.57 -2.06 -7.67
C ARG A 37 0.04 -1.56 -6.32
N LEU A 38 0.48 -0.40 -5.85
CA LEU A 38 0.00 0.18 -4.60
C LEU A 38 -1.49 0.52 -4.67
N ASN A 39 -1.93 1.12 -5.77
CA ASN A 39 -3.34 1.46 -6.00
C ASN A 39 -4.25 0.23 -6.00
N VAL A 40 -3.81 -0.89 -6.57
CA VAL A 40 -4.58 -2.14 -6.52
C VAL A 40 -4.82 -2.57 -5.06
N ILE A 41 -3.78 -2.55 -4.22
CA ILE A 41 -3.89 -2.92 -2.80
C ILE A 41 -4.84 -1.96 -2.06
N VAL A 42 -4.68 -0.66 -2.25
CA VAL A 42 -5.53 0.36 -1.60
C VAL A 42 -7.00 0.21 -2.02
N ASN A 43 -7.26 -0.04 -3.30
CA ASN A 43 -8.62 -0.23 -3.80
C ASN A 43 -9.26 -1.52 -3.27
N GLU A 44 -8.50 -2.61 -3.15
CA GLU A 44 -9.00 -3.85 -2.53
C GLU A 44 -9.33 -3.65 -1.05
N ILE A 45 -8.49 -2.92 -0.30
CA ILE A 45 -8.75 -2.58 1.10
C ILE A 45 -10.01 -1.71 1.22
N LYS A 46 -10.17 -0.74 0.32
CA LYS A 46 -11.37 0.10 0.23
C LYS A 46 -12.64 -0.71 -0.02
N GLY A 47 -12.57 -1.70 -0.90
CA GLY A 47 -13.69 -2.62 -1.17
C GLY A 47 -14.10 -3.48 0.04
N LEU A 48 -13.21 -3.64 1.03
CA LEU A 48 -13.45 -4.39 2.27
C LEU A 48 -13.74 -3.49 3.48
N GLY A 49 -13.97 -2.19 3.26
CA GLY A 49 -14.32 -1.24 4.33
C GLY A 49 -13.13 -0.63 5.08
N GLY A 50 -11.89 -0.92 4.67
CA GLY A 50 -10.72 -0.15 5.11
C GLY A 50 -10.53 1.12 4.28
N SER A 51 -9.65 2.02 4.70
CA SER A 51 -9.29 3.20 3.89
C SER A 51 -7.92 3.73 4.28
N TYR A 52 -7.30 4.43 3.35
CA TYR A 52 -6.11 5.25 3.57
C TYR A 52 -6.34 6.61 2.91
N THR A 53 -5.86 7.66 3.57
CA THR A 53 -5.84 9.01 3.05
C THR A 53 -4.82 9.15 1.91
N ASN A 54 -5.00 10.15 1.05
CA ASN A 54 -4.02 10.46 0.00
C ASN A 54 -2.63 10.74 0.59
N LEU A 55 -2.56 11.33 1.78
CA LEU A 55 -1.29 11.59 2.47
C LEU A 55 -0.60 10.29 2.90
N GLU A 56 -1.33 9.35 3.50
CA GLU A 56 -0.78 8.04 3.89
C GLU A 56 -0.28 7.26 2.67
N ILE A 57 -1.02 7.31 1.55
CA ILE A 57 -0.63 6.65 0.30
C ILE A 57 0.64 7.31 -0.27
N ALA A 58 0.73 8.64 -0.27
CA ALA A 58 1.92 9.36 -0.72
C ALA A 58 3.14 9.06 0.15
N GLN A 59 2.98 9.07 1.48
CA GLN A 59 4.04 8.67 2.41
C GLN A 59 4.47 7.22 2.19
N LYS A 60 3.52 6.33 1.86
CA LYS A 60 3.83 4.94 1.57
C LYS A 60 4.64 4.79 0.29
N MET A 61 4.28 5.51 -0.77
CA MET A 61 5.06 5.58 -2.01
C MET A 61 6.49 6.04 -1.73
N LEU A 62 6.66 7.12 -0.95
CA LEU A 62 7.99 7.66 -0.64
C LEU A 62 8.85 6.65 0.14
N ARG A 63 8.27 5.94 1.12
CA ARG A 63 8.98 4.92 1.90
C ARG A 63 9.28 3.64 1.11
N ALA A 64 8.52 3.38 0.06
CA ALA A 64 8.71 2.20 -0.79
C ALA A 64 9.84 2.39 -1.81
N LEU A 65 10.24 3.63 -2.10
CA LEU A 65 11.33 3.90 -3.03
C LEU A 65 12.66 3.31 -2.53
N PRO A 66 13.52 2.79 -3.41
CA PRO A 66 14.82 2.25 -3.03
C PRO A 66 15.71 3.34 -2.42
N ALA A 67 16.67 2.95 -1.60
CA ALA A 67 17.57 3.85 -0.87
C ALA A 67 18.30 4.89 -1.76
N LYS A 68 18.48 4.61 -3.06
CA LYS A 68 19.00 5.58 -4.04
C LYS A 68 18.16 6.86 -4.19
N TYR A 69 16.93 6.87 -3.65
CA TYR A 69 16.03 8.02 -3.60
C TYR A 69 15.81 8.57 -2.17
N GLU A 70 16.54 8.08 -1.15
CA GLU A 70 16.40 8.53 0.25
C GLU A 70 16.61 10.03 0.43
N THR A 71 17.43 10.65 -0.42
CA THR A 71 17.67 12.10 -0.42
C THR A 71 16.39 12.88 -0.72
N LEU A 72 15.51 12.37 -1.60
CA LEU A 72 14.21 12.97 -1.89
C LEU A 72 13.19 12.72 -0.76
N ALA A 73 13.20 11.52 -0.18
CA ALA A 73 12.30 11.17 0.91
C ALA A 73 12.58 12.01 2.17
N THR A 74 13.86 12.22 2.52
CA THR A 74 14.27 13.03 3.68
C THR A 74 13.93 14.51 3.51
N LEU A 75 14.00 15.05 2.29
CA LEU A 75 13.70 16.46 2.01
C LEU A 75 12.21 16.81 2.08
N LEU A 76 11.33 15.85 1.80
CA LEU A 76 9.88 16.08 1.75
C LEU A 76 9.18 15.81 3.10
N ILE A 77 9.90 15.26 4.07
CA ILE A 77 9.39 14.91 5.41
C ILE A 77 9.78 15.97 6.45
N ASN A 78 10.56 17.00 6.09
CA ASN A 78 11.07 18.04 6.98
C ASN A 78 10.44 19.41 6.71
#